data_AF-A0A8C5AJH7-F1
#
_entry.id   AF-A0A8C5AJH7-F1
#
_cell.length_a   1.000
_cell.length_b   1.000
_cell.length_c   1.000
_cell.angle_alpha   90.00
_cell.angle_beta   90.00
_cell.angle_gamma   90.00
#
_symmetry.space_group_name_H-M   'P 1'
#
loop_
_entity.id
_entity.type
_entity.pdbx_description
1 polymer ?
#
loop_
_entity_poly.entity_id
_entity_poly.type
_entity_poly.pdbx_seq_one_letter_code
_entity_poly.pdbx_strand_id
1 'polypeptide(L)'
;MLNCILTLVFLCSSVVTVQSCDWLRLYGDLSNDSMSLLDQMGGEMTDQQCPVPFPESFYRHIKKISLKQIIQLYHGNRSSVSWDHNKTERFLITVDRQAREINSCSHFLFQGESAESWELIRKESKMHLERLDLLQARLPRPSRSAASG
;
A
#
# COMPACT_ATOMS: atom_id res chain seq x y z
N MET A 1 27.49 37.84 -27.44
CA MET A 1 27.45 36.39 -27.77
C MET A 1 27.79 35.51 -26.55
N LEU A 2 28.74 35.89 -25.67
CA LEU A 2 29.00 35.14 -24.42
C LEU A 2 27.92 35.33 -23.33
N ASN A 3 27.27 36.50 -23.27
CA ASN A 3 26.28 36.81 -22.22
C ASN A 3 24.94 36.08 -22.38
N CYS A 4 24.58 35.62 -23.58
CA CYS A 4 23.35 34.85 -23.79
C CYS A 4 23.52 33.36 -23.46
N ILE A 5 24.76 32.87 -23.40
CA ILE A 5 25.05 31.47 -23.05
C ILE A 5 25.03 31.30 -21.53
N LEU A 6 25.51 32.29 -20.76
CA LEU A 6 25.45 32.28 -19.29
C LEU A 6 24.03 32.36 -18.73
N THR A 7 23.11 33.08 -19.38
CA THR A 7 21.71 33.18 -18.93
C THR A 7 20.91 31.89 -19.17
N LEU A 8 21.25 31.13 -20.22
CA LEU A 8 20.63 29.83 -20.49
C LEU A 8 21.10 28.73 -19.52
N VAL A 9 22.35 28.80 -19.05
CA VAL A 9 22.87 27.87 -18.02
C VAL A 9 22.20 28.11 -16.65
N PHE A 10 21.82 29.35 -16.33
CA PHE A 10 21.12 29.67 -15.08
C PHE A 10 19.63 29.28 -15.05
N LEU A 11 19.00 29.04 -16.21
CA LEU A 11 17.59 28.61 -16.31
C LEU A 11 17.44 27.10 -16.58
N CYS A 12 18.54 26.39 -16.85
CA CYS A 12 18.58 24.94 -17.01
C CYS A 12 19.24 24.24 -15.80
N SER A 13 19.38 24.93 -14.68
CA SER A 13 19.34 24.26 -13.39
C SER A 13 17.88 23.88 -13.17
N SER A 14 17.44 22.81 -13.83
CA SER A 14 16.42 21.96 -13.25
C SER A 14 17.00 21.47 -11.92
N VAL A 15 16.91 22.34 -10.91
CA VAL A 15 16.67 21.87 -9.57
C VAL A 15 15.29 21.23 -9.69
N VAL A 16 15.27 20.01 -10.22
CA VAL A 16 14.44 18.97 -9.68
C VAL A 16 14.89 18.97 -8.23
N THR A 17 14.28 19.85 -7.41
CA THR A 17 14.21 19.59 -6.00
C THR A 17 13.47 18.27 -6.01
N VAL A 18 14.25 17.18 -5.94
CA VAL A 18 13.75 15.93 -5.43
C VAL A 18 13.23 16.38 -4.07
N GLN A 19 11.95 16.74 -4.00
CA GLN A 19 11.24 16.90 -2.74
C GLN A 19 11.17 15.45 -2.26
N SER A 20 12.28 15.05 -1.68
CA SER A 20 12.89 13.73 -1.84
C SER A 20 12.26 12.78 -0.87
N CYS A 21 10.97 12.50 -1.03
CA CYS A 21 10.26 11.71 -0.06
C CYS A 21 10.59 12.17 1.37
N ASP A 22 10.56 13.47 1.65
CA ASP A 22 11.06 14.03 2.91
C ASP A 22 10.35 13.41 4.11
N TRP A 23 9.11 12.94 3.90
CA TRP A 23 8.32 12.18 4.85
C TRP A 23 8.99 10.87 5.31
N LEU A 24 9.92 10.28 4.55
CA LEU A 24 10.64 9.06 4.94
C LEU A 24 11.42 9.28 6.25
N ARG A 25 11.82 10.53 6.53
CA ARG A 25 12.42 10.93 7.82
C ARG A 25 11.43 10.81 8.98
N LEU A 26 10.14 10.91 8.71
CA LEU A 26 9.02 10.78 9.67
C LEU A 26 8.41 9.38 9.67
N TYR A 27 8.80 8.49 8.74
CA TYR A 27 8.24 7.14 8.65
C TYR A 27 8.45 6.34 9.93
N GLY A 28 9.64 6.46 10.54
CA GLY A 28 9.95 5.79 11.80
C GLY A 28 8.95 6.15 12.89
N ASP A 29 8.70 7.44 13.09
CA ASP A 29 7.75 7.93 14.10
C ASP A 29 6.32 7.47 13.80
N LEU A 30 5.86 7.62 12.55
CA LEU A 30 4.52 7.17 12.15
C LEU A 30 4.34 5.65 12.30
N SER A 31 5.38 4.87 12.00
CA SER A 31 5.38 3.41 12.15
C SER A 31 5.30 3.02 13.61
N ASN A 32 6.10 3.66 14.47
CA ASN A 32 6.09 3.41 15.91
C ASN A 32 4.75 3.77 16.54
N ASP A 33 4.19 4.93 16.17
CA ASP A 33 2.86 5.34 16.62
C ASP A 33 1.79 4.34 16.18
N SER A 34 1.87 3.84 14.95
CA SER A 34 0.92 2.84 14.44
C SER A 34 0.99 1.54 15.23
N MET A 35 2.20 1.04 15.50
CA MET A 35 2.40 -0.18 16.28
C MET A 35 1.94 0.00 17.73
N SER A 36 2.30 1.11 18.36
CA SER A 36 1.90 1.46 19.73
C SER A 36 0.38 1.55 19.87
N LEU A 37 -0.30 2.18 18.92
CA LEU A 37 -1.77 2.25 18.90
C LEU A 37 -2.40 0.86 18.69
N LEU A 38 -1.79 0.02 17.86
CA LEU A 38 -2.24 -1.35 17.62
C LEU A 38 -2.19 -2.20 18.89
N ASP A 39 -1.11 -2.10 19.66
CA ASP A 39 -0.94 -2.81 20.93
C ASP A 39 -1.92 -2.29 22.00
N GLN A 40 -2.19 -0.99 21.99
CA GLN A 40 -2.96 -0.34 23.06
C GLN A 40 -4.46 -0.27 22.81
N MET A 41 -4.94 -0.47 21.57
CA MET A 41 -6.36 -0.32 21.25
C MET A 41 -7.19 -1.51 21.75
N GLY A 42 -6.64 -2.72 21.71
CA GLY A 42 -7.37 -3.95 22.00
C GLY A 42 -6.97 -4.66 23.28
N GLY A 43 -5.89 -4.21 23.95
CA GLY A 43 -5.27 -4.97 25.04
C GLY A 43 -4.41 -6.11 24.49
N GLU A 44 -4.28 -7.19 25.26
CA GLU A 44 -3.49 -8.36 24.86
C GLU A 44 -3.99 -8.97 23.55
N MET A 45 -3.05 -9.29 22.66
CA MET A 45 -3.36 -9.99 21.42
C MET A 45 -3.67 -11.46 21.70
N THR A 46 -4.44 -12.08 20.80
CA THR A 46 -4.75 -13.51 20.92
C THR A 46 -3.50 -14.35 20.63
N ASP A 47 -3.24 -15.34 21.48
CA ASP A 47 -2.25 -16.40 21.25
C ASP A 47 -2.77 -17.48 20.28
N GLN A 48 -4.03 -17.37 19.82
CA GLN A 48 -4.61 -18.33 18.90
C GLN A 48 -3.90 -18.27 17.54
N GLN A 49 -3.25 -19.37 17.17
CA GLN A 49 -2.68 -19.51 15.84
C GLN A 49 -3.78 -19.43 14.79
N CYS A 50 -3.52 -18.72 13.69
CA CYS A 50 -4.45 -18.65 12.56
C CYS A 50 -4.84 -20.08 12.12
N PRO A 51 -6.14 -20.44 12.15
CA PRO A 51 -6.60 -21.81 11.91
C PRO A 51 -6.34 -22.25 10.46
N VAL A 52 -6.12 -21.28 9.57
CA VAL A 52 -5.66 -21.50 8.21
C VAL A 52 -4.14 -21.26 8.19
N PRO A 53 -3.32 -22.29 7.89
CA PRO A 53 -1.88 -22.10 7.71
C PRO A 53 -1.65 -21.01 6.68
N PHE A 54 -0.82 -20.03 7.02
CA PHE A 54 -0.51 -18.96 6.09
C PHE A 54 0.15 -19.57 4.84
N PRO A 55 -0.42 -19.42 3.64
CA PRO A 55 0.06 -20.12 2.45
C PRO A 55 1.30 -19.42 1.88
N GLU A 56 2.43 -19.59 2.58
CA GLU A 56 3.74 -18.97 2.32
C GLU A 56 4.18 -19.09 0.85
N SER A 57 3.98 -20.27 0.24
CA SER A 57 4.35 -20.51 -1.17
C SER A 57 3.53 -19.68 -2.16
N PHE A 58 2.26 -19.39 -1.84
CA PHE A 58 1.38 -18.55 -2.65
C PHE A 58 1.67 -17.07 -2.42
N TYR A 59 1.89 -16.65 -1.17
CA TYR A 59 2.18 -15.26 -0.81
C TYR A 59 3.60 -14.80 -1.14
N ARG A 60 4.57 -15.71 -1.34
CA ARG A 60 5.90 -15.38 -1.86
C ARG A 60 5.84 -14.54 -3.14
N HIS A 61 4.76 -14.72 -3.90
CA HIS A 61 4.54 -13.99 -5.12
C HIS A 61 3.52 -12.85 -4.95
N ILE A 62 2.60 -12.88 -3.96
CA ILE A 62 1.53 -11.87 -3.82
C ILE A 62 2.14 -10.61 -3.21
N LYS A 63 1.71 -9.43 -3.67
CA LYS A 63 2.06 -8.17 -3.03
C LYS A 63 1.64 -8.21 -1.56
N LYS A 64 2.55 -7.89 -0.64
CA LYS A 64 2.26 -7.74 0.80
C LYS A 64 1.01 -6.88 0.98
N ILE A 65 0.19 -7.19 2.00
CA ILE A 65 -1.00 -6.38 2.35
C ILE A 65 -0.58 -4.92 2.38
N SER A 66 -1.20 -4.11 1.53
CA SER A 66 -0.93 -2.68 1.46
C SER A 66 -1.60 -1.94 2.61
N LEU A 67 -1.07 -0.79 3.00
CA LEU A 67 -1.66 0.05 4.03
C LEU A 67 -3.13 0.42 3.73
N LYS A 68 -3.49 0.60 2.45
CA LYS A 68 -4.88 0.82 2.03
C LYS A 68 -5.79 -0.37 2.33
N GLN A 69 -5.30 -1.60 2.14
CA GLN A 69 -6.06 -2.80 2.46
C GLN A 69 -6.25 -2.96 3.98
N ILE A 70 -5.24 -2.58 4.80
CA ILE A 70 -5.38 -2.55 6.26
C ILE A 70 -6.53 -1.63 6.66
N ILE A 71 -6.56 -0.40 6.14
CA ILE A 71 -7.64 0.56 6.43
C ILE A 71 -9.01 -0.03 6.09
N GLN A 72 -9.15 -0.63 4.90
CA GLN A 72 -10.41 -1.26 4.46
C GLN A 72 -10.89 -2.37 5.40
N LEU A 73 -9.99 -3.21 5.91
CA LEU A 73 -10.34 -4.26 6.87
C LEU A 73 -10.91 -3.67 8.17
N TYR A 74 -10.32 -2.57 8.64
CA TYR A 74 -10.74 -1.91 9.87
C TYR A 74 -12.01 -1.07 9.72
N HIS A 75 -12.42 -0.72 8.51
CA HIS A 75 -13.72 -0.10 8.27
C HIS A 75 -14.90 -1.09 8.35
N GLY A 76 -14.62 -2.40 8.43
CA GLY A 76 -15.63 -3.44 8.60
C GLY A 76 -16.40 -3.34 9.94
N ASN A 77 -17.42 -4.19 10.08
CA ASN A 77 -18.18 -4.30 11.32
C ASN A 77 -17.27 -4.83 12.45
N ARG A 78 -17.09 -4.01 13.49
CA ARG A 78 -16.25 -4.28 14.66
C ARG A 78 -17.06 -4.36 15.95
N SER A 79 -18.38 -4.54 15.87
CA SER A 79 -19.25 -4.66 17.05
C SER A 79 -18.90 -5.85 17.97
N SER A 80 -18.14 -6.82 17.46
CA SER A 80 -17.66 -7.97 18.24
C SER A 80 -16.40 -7.72 19.07
N VAL A 81 -15.75 -6.56 18.92
CA VAL A 81 -14.53 -6.22 19.67
C VAL A 81 -14.75 -5.01 20.56
N SER A 82 -14.07 -5.00 21.72
CA SER A 82 -14.13 -3.90 22.70
C SER A 82 -12.96 -2.93 22.55
N TRP A 83 -12.43 -2.76 21.34
CA TRP A 83 -11.28 -1.90 21.09
C TRP A 83 -11.61 -0.43 21.38
N ASP A 84 -10.63 0.30 21.91
CA ASP A 84 -10.74 1.73 22.18
C ASP A 84 -10.94 2.50 20.86
N HIS A 85 -12.13 3.09 20.70
CA HIS A 85 -12.52 3.79 19.48
C HIS A 85 -11.55 4.91 19.11
N ASN A 86 -11.10 5.71 20.07
CA ASN A 86 -10.23 6.85 19.83
C ASN A 86 -8.83 6.39 19.41
N LYS A 87 -8.29 5.35 20.03
CA LYS A 87 -7.01 4.77 19.61
C LYS A 87 -7.11 4.11 18.24
N THR A 88 -8.21 3.41 17.95
CA THR A 88 -8.42 2.81 16.63
C THR A 88 -8.58 3.87 15.54
N GLU A 89 -9.29 4.97 15.80
CA GLU A 89 -9.41 6.09 14.86
C GLU A 89 -8.05 6.74 14.60
N ARG A 90 -7.27 7.02 15.66
CA ARG A 90 -5.91 7.53 15.53
C ARG A 90 -5.01 6.59 14.73
N PHE A 91 -5.12 5.28 14.94
CA PHE A 91 -4.39 4.28 14.16
C PHE A 91 -4.72 4.41 12.67
N LEU A 92 -6.00 4.48 12.31
CA LEU A 92 -6.43 4.58 10.92
C LEU A 92 -5.96 5.88 10.26
N ILE A 93 -6.00 7.01 10.99
CA ILE A 93 -5.46 8.28 10.51
C ILE A 93 -3.94 8.18 10.24
N THR A 94 -3.19 7.57 11.15
CA THR A 94 -1.73 7.40 11.00
C THR A 94 -1.38 6.48 9.82
N VAL A 95 -2.09 5.36 9.66
CA VAL A 95 -1.89 4.42 8.54
C VAL A 95 -2.31 5.02 7.21
N ASP A 96 -3.40 5.78 7.17
CA ASP A 96 -3.84 6.52 5.97
C ASP A 96 -2.82 7.59 5.56
N ARG A 97 -2.25 8.30 6.54
CA ARG A 97 -1.13 9.22 6.27
C ARG A 97 0.04 8.48 5.64
N GLN A 98 0.51 7.38 6.24
CA GLN A 98 1.60 6.59 5.65
C GLN A 98 1.26 6.15 4.21
N ALA A 99 0.03 5.71 3.95
CA ALA A 99 -0.41 5.30 2.61
C ALA A 99 -0.37 6.46 1.60
N ARG A 100 -0.82 7.66 1.98
CA ARG A 100 -0.76 8.85 1.13
C ARG A 100 0.66 9.28 0.83
N GLU A 101 1.53 9.30 1.83
CA GLU A 101 2.92 9.75 1.70
C GLU A 101 3.74 8.79 0.82
N ILE A 102 3.60 7.47 1.01
CA ILE A 102 4.20 6.44 0.13
C ILE A 102 3.70 6.61 -1.31
N ASN A 103 2.40 6.85 -1.49
CA ASN A 103 1.82 7.02 -2.82
C ASN A 103 2.31 8.31 -3.50
N SER A 104 2.43 9.41 -2.75
CA SER A 104 2.97 10.67 -3.24
C SER A 104 4.42 10.49 -3.71
N CYS A 105 5.25 9.80 -2.94
CA CYS A 105 6.60 9.40 -3.35
C CYS A 105 6.65 8.57 -4.62
N SER A 106 5.76 7.60 -4.72
CA SER A 106 5.66 6.76 -5.91
C SER A 106 5.30 7.62 -7.14
N HIS A 107 4.39 8.58 -6.99
CA HIS A 107 4.04 9.50 -8.07
C HIS A 107 5.24 10.31 -8.56
N PHE A 108 6.17 10.73 -7.68
CA PHE A 108 7.41 11.40 -8.09
C PHE A 108 8.42 10.45 -8.74
N LEU A 109 8.54 9.21 -8.26
CA LEU A 109 9.45 8.20 -8.84
C LEU A 109 8.94 7.67 -10.20
N PHE A 110 7.63 7.68 -10.40
CA PHE A 110 6.95 7.24 -11.62
C PHE A 110 6.35 8.42 -12.40
N GLN A 111 6.87 9.64 -12.26
CA GLN A 111 6.53 10.73 -13.19
C GLN A 111 6.81 10.20 -14.61
N GLY A 112 5.73 9.81 -15.29
CA GLY A 112 5.71 9.01 -16.51
C GLY A 112 6.13 9.81 -17.73
N GLU A 113 7.28 10.48 -17.66
CA GLU A 113 7.81 11.26 -18.76
C GLU A 113 8.76 10.44 -19.63
N SER A 114 9.24 9.28 -19.15
CA SER A 114 10.08 8.37 -19.94
C SER A 114 9.30 7.17 -20.47
N ALA A 115 9.62 6.76 -21.70
CA ALA A 115 9.05 5.57 -22.32
C ALA A 115 9.38 4.30 -21.51
N GLU A 116 10.56 4.27 -20.88
CA GLU A 116 11.02 3.18 -20.02
C GLU A 116 10.11 2.99 -18.79
N SER A 117 9.65 4.08 -18.17
CA SER A 117 8.74 4.03 -17.01
C SER A 117 7.38 3.45 -17.40
N TRP A 118 6.84 3.87 -18.56
CA TRP A 118 5.60 3.30 -19.10
C TRP A 118 5.72 1.82 -19.46
N GLU A 119 6.86 1.40 -20.02
CA GLU A 119 7.13 -0.01 -20.32
C GLU A 119 7.25 -0.87 -19.05
N LEU A 120 7.81 -0.33 -17.98
CA LEU A 120 7.81 -0.98 -16.66
C LEU A 120 6.39 -1.10 -16.10
N ILE A 121 5.59 -0.03 -16.14
CA ILE A 121 4.18 -0.06 -15.71
C ILE A 121 3.40 -1.11 -16.51
N ARG A 122 3.59 -1.16 -17.84
CA ARG A 122 2.96 -2.13 -18.73
C ARG A 122 3.34 -3.57 -18.38
N LYS A 123 4.62 -3.83 -18.11
CA LYS A 123 5.13 -5.14 -17.70
C LYS A 123 4.54 -5.59 -16.36
N GLU A 124 4.58 -4.72 -15.34
CA GLU A 124 4.02 -5.02 -14.02
C GLU A 124 2.50 -5.25 -14.08
N SER A 125 1.79 -4.45 -14.90
CA SER A 125 0.35 -4.61 -15.14
C SER A 125 0.04 -5.96 -15.77
N LYS A 126 0.80 -6.38 -16.80
CA LYS A 126 0.65 -7.69 -17.43
C LYS A 126 0.84 -8.82 -16.43
N MET A 127 1.91 -8.79 -15.64
CA MET A 127 2.18 -9.79 -14.60
C MET A 127 1.04 -9.85 -13.57
N HIS A 128 0.49 -8.70 -13.16
CA HIS A 128 -0.62 -8.66 -12.22
C HIS A 128 -1.89 -9.32 -12.79
N LEU A 129 -2.22 -9.06 -14.06
CA LEU A 129 -3.36 -9.65 -14.74
C LEU A 129 -3.23 -11.17 -14.91
N GLU A 130 -2.09 -11.66 -15.42
CA GLU A 130 -1.83 -13.11 -15.56
C GLU A 130 -1.97 -13.85 -14.23
N ARG A 131 -1.58 -13.19 -13.13
CA ARG A 131 -1.71 -13.74 -11.79
C ARG A 131 -3.15 -13.77 -11.28
N LEU A 132 -3.97 -12.78 -11.63
CA LEU A 132 -5.40 -12.79 -11.34
C LEU A 132 -6.11 -13.92 -12.10
N ASP A 133 -5.71 -14.20 -13.33
CA ASP A 133 -6.24 -15.33 -14.11
C ASP A 133 -5.91 -16.68 -13.44
N LEU A 134 -4.68 -16.84 -12.93
CA LEU A 134 -4.29 -18.03 -12.16
C LEU A 134 -5.08 -18.16 -10.84
N LEU A 135 -5.40 -17.05 -10.19
CA LEU A 135 -6.25 -17.06 -8.98
C LEU A 135 -7.69 -17.44 -9.34
N GLN A 136 -8.25 -16.84 -10.39
CA GLN A 136 -9.60 -17.15 -10.88
C GLN A 136 -9.74 -18.64 -11.24
N ALA A 137 -8.74 -19.21 -11.93
CA ALA A 137 -8.73 -20.62 -12.31
C ALA A 137 -8.73 -21.58 -11.10
N ARG A 138 -8.30 -21.11 -9.92
CA ARG A 138 -8.24 -21.89 -8.68
C ARG A 138 -9.46 -21.69 -7.78
N LEU A 139 -10.31 -20.71 -8.07
CA LEU A 139 -11.54 -20.51 -7.30
C LEU A 139 -12.54 -21.65 -7.62
N PRO A 140 -13.18 -22.26 -6.60
CA PRO A 140 -14.23 -23.24 -6.82
C PRO A 140 -15.35 -22.63 -7.66
N ARG A 141 -15.83 -23.36 -8.68
CA ARG A 141 -17.04 -22.94 -9.37
C ARG A 141 -18.20 -22.99 -8.35
N PRO A 142 -19.06 -21.96 -8.31
CA PRO A 142 -20.24 -22.02 -7.47
C PRO A 142 -21.06 -23.26 -7.87
N SER A 143 -21.32 -24.12 -6.88
CA SER A 143 -22.23 -25.23 -7.02
C SER A 143 -23.60 -24.65 -7.39
N ARG A 144 -24.12 -25.04 -8.57
CA ARG A 144 -25.55 -24.90 -8.87
C ARG A 144 -26.27 -25.77 -7.83
N SER A 145 -26.69 -25.18 -6.73
CA SER A 145 -27.67 -25.79 -5.84
C SER A 145 -28.90 -26.07 -6.68
N ALA A 146 -29.29 -27.35 -6.69
CA ALA A 146 -30.42 -27.89 -7.40
C ALA A 146 -31.68 -27.05 -7.16
N ALA A 147 -32.17 -26.39 -8.20
CA ALA A 147 -33.57 -26.01 -8.28
C ALA A 147 -34.34 -27.27 -8.74
N SER A 148 -34.74 -28.09 -7.77
CA SER A 148 -35.73 -29.14 -7.94
C SER A 148 -36.52 -29.21 -6.63
N GLY A 149 -37.74 -28.68 -6.69
CA GLY A 149 -38.71 -28.55 -5.61
C GLY A 149 -39.81 -27.61 -6.06
#